data_AF-A0A5B1LFX3-F1
#
_entry.id   AF-A0A5B1LFX3-F1
#
_cell.length_a   1.000
_cell.length_b   1.000
_cell.length_c   1.000
_cell.angle_alpha   90.00
_cell.angle_beta   90.00
_cell.angle_gamma   90.00
#
_symmetry.space_group_name_H-M   'P 1'
#
loop_
_entity.id
_entity.type
_entity.pdbx_description
1 polymer ?
#
loop_
_entity_poly.entity_id
_entity_poly.type
_entity_poly.pdbx_seq_one_letter_code
_entity_poly.pdbx_strand_id
1 'polypeptide(L)'
;MSITATHHRAAPGPTRPTSLADYRARTATRAAGRASAAELHTAFAAASVPGPAYDFHPFVASVLARADRVEPVDHPEWERFLGLLDRHRTNAKAAINCGVLANLVGIAAFGDATDFLALADLSDRLGADRLAAIQHRAARFIEPDATFPLTTIAITRMIGSSGHPAARGSLDSAVKLLATGVDPDRYLPVIRTPAELLGLVDGGSVLEWRHHLAVIAASPWSPYARHLGDLAGQIARPQAAEVIDRFTELCREQNKEAEREQVANEVRRLVAESGATQRQFAQWVGTSASRLSTYVSGSVTPSASLMLRMTRTSRLLQERDVPLAPSAGSEQSWGAARASADGGDDGSTGPGERAPGALGRRRSHLSAV
;
A
#
# COMPACT_ATOMS: atom_id res chain seq x y z
N MET A 1 7.49 -65.47 19.58
CA MET A 1 7.20 -64.69 18.36
C MET A 1 8.12 -63.48 18.37
N SER A 2 9.16 -63.51 17.54
CA SER A 2 10.22 -62.50 17.47
C SER A 2 9.80 -61.35 16.58
N ILE A 3 10.03 -60.12 17.03
CA ILE A 3 9.78 -58.87 16.29
C ILE A 3 11.08 -58.49 15.58
N THR A 4 11.05 -58.46 14.25
CA THR A 4 12.17 -58.06 13.39
C THR A 4 12.08 -56.56 13.13
N ALA A 5 13.11 -55.81 13.55
CA ALA A 5 13.24 -54.37 13.27
C ALA A 5 13.91 -54.14 11.92
N THR A 6 13.22 -53.44 11.01
CA THR A 6 13.73 -53.09 9.67
C THR A 6 14.36 -51.70 9.71
N HIS A 7 15.68 -51.62 9.54
CA HIS A 7 16.41 -50.35 9.41
C HIS A 7 16.19 -49.74 8.01
N HIS A 8 15.59 -48.55 7.95
CA HIS A 8 15.48 -47.75 6.73
C HIS A 8 16.79 -46.96 6.51
N ARG A 9 17.51 -47.27 5.42
CA ARG A 9 18.73 -46.57 4.99
C ARG A 9 18.36 -45.31 4.20
N ALA A 10 18.71 -44.14 4.72
CA ALA A 10 18.49 -42.85 4.05
C ALA A 10 19.41 -42.68 2.82
N ALA A 11 18.85 -42.16 1.73
CA ALA A 11 19.60 -41.86 0.50
C ALA A 11 20.55 -40.67 0.70
N PRO A 12 21.73 -40.66 0.06
CA PRO A 12 22.69 -39.56 0.17
C PRO A 12 22.13 -38.29 -0.49
N GLY A 13 22.05 -37.21 0.27
CA GLY A 13 21.68 -35.88 -0.22
C GLY A 13 22.73 -35.28 -1.15
N PRO A 14 22.37 -34.27 -1.96
CA PRO A 14 23.27 -33.71 -2.97
C PRO A 14 24.51 -33.09 -2.31
N THR A 15 25.69 -33.50 -2.80
CA THR A 15 26.99 -33.03 -2.34
C THR A 15 27.18 -31.53 -2.59
N ARG A 16 27.58 -30.83 -1.52
CA ARG A 16 27.87 -29.39 -1.52
C ARG A 16 29.11 -29.15 -2.39
N PRO A 17 29.08 -28.22 -3.36
CA PRO A 17 30.21 -27.99 -4.26
C PRO A 17 31.42 -27.48 -3.48
N THR A 18 32.58 -28.11 -3.68
CA THR A 18 33.83 -27.82 -2.96
C THR A 18 34.81 -26.95 -3.74
N SER A 19 34.48 -26.54 -4.97
CA SER A 19 35.36 -25.67 -5.76
C SER A 19 34.63 -24.54 -6.50
N LEU A 20 35.34 -23.44 -6.71
CA LEU A 20 34.89 -22.29 -7.49
C LEU A 20 34.70 -22.64 -8.99
N ALA A 21 35.39 -23.69 -9.46
CA ALA A 21 35.22 -24.25 -10.80
C ALA A 21 33.88 -25.01 -10.93
N ASP A 22 33.47 -25.76 -9.90
CA ASP A 22 32.15 -26.41 -9.84
C ASP A 22 31.02 -25.38 -9.79
N TYR A 23 31.25 -24.25 -9.12
CA TYR A 23 30.32 -23.14 -9.10
C TYR A 23 30.16 -22.52 -10.50
N ARG A 24 31.27 -22.23 -11.19
CA ARG A 24 31.27 -21.68 -12.55
C ARG A 24 30.68 -22.64 -13.59
N ALA A 25 30.98 -23.94 -13.46
CA ALA A 25 30.40 -24.98 -14.30
C ALA A 25 28.88 -25.05 -14.11
N ARG A 26 28.36 -25.04 -12.87
CA ARG A 26 26.91 -25.04 -12.62
C ARG A 26 26.23 -23.76 -13.11
N THR A 27 26.85 -22.59 -12.99
CA THR A 27 26.27 -21.35 -13.57
C THR A 27 26.26 -21.39 -15.10
N ALA A 28 27.28 -21.98 -15.74
CA ALA A 28 27.32 -22.18 -17.18
C ALA A 28 26.29 -23.22 -17.66
N THR A 29 26.14 -24.36 -16.98
CA THR A 29 25.12 -25.38 -17.32
C THR A 29 23.70 -24.87 -17.11
N ARG A 30 23.49 -23.97 -16.14
CA ARG A 30 22.18 -23.32 -15.88
C ARG A 30 21.86 -22.21 -16.89
N ALA A 31 22.87 -21.65 -17.56
CA ALA A 31 22.70 -20.75 -18.69
C ALA A 31 22.41 -21.52 -20.00
N ALA A 32 23.03 -22.70 -20.18
CA ALA A 32 22.86 -23.56 -21.35
C ALA A 32 21.51 -24.30 -21.43
N GLY A 33 20.67 -24.23 -20.39
CA GLY A 33 19.36 -24.89 -20.32
C GLY A 33 18.16 -23.92 -20.28
N ARG A 34 18.34 -22.64 -20.61
CA ARG A 34 17.22 -21.69 -20.68
C ARG A 34 16.50 -21.84 -21.99
N ALA A 35 15.17 -21.94 -21.93
CA ALA A 35 14.34 -21.95 -23.11
C ALA A 35 14.54 -20.65 -23.91
N SER A 36 14.67 -20.79 -25.24
CA SER A 36 14.73 -19.65 -26.14
C SER A 36 13.40 -18.90 -26.19
N ALA A 37 13.42 -17.65 -26.66
CA ALA A 37 12.18 -16.87 -26.86
C ALA A 37 11.18 -17.59 -27.78
N ALA A 38 11.67 -18.29 -28.81
CA ALA A 38 10.83 -19.07 -29.72
C ALA A 38 10.16 -20.27 -29.03
N GLU A 39 10.91 -21.02 -28.20
CA GLU A 39 10.34 -22.14 -27.43
C GLU A 39 9.30 -21.67 -26.41
N LEU A 40 9.57 -20.56 -25.73
CA LEU A 40 8.62 -19.94 -24.81
C LEU A 40 7.38 -19.43 -25.56
N HIS A 41 7.56 -18.79 -26.71
CA HIS A 41 6.44 -18.34 -27.55
C HIS A 41 5.50 -19.51 -27.89
N THR A 42 6.06 -20.62 -28.40
CA THR A 42 5.28 -21.82 -28.70
C THR A 42 4.56 -22.37 -27.47
N ALA A 43 5.22 -22.41 -26.30
CA ALA A 43 4.62 -22.90 -25.06
C ALA A 43 3.45 -22.03 -24.59
N PHE A 44 3.61 -20.70 -24.56
CA PHE A 44 2.56 -19.77 -24.13
C PHE A 44 1.41 -19.68 -25.14
N ALA A 45 1.70 -19.74 -26.43
CA ALA A 45 0.69 -19.79 -27.48
C ALA A 45 -0.14 -21.09 -27.40
N ALA A 46 0.50 -22.25 -27.23
CA ALA A 46 -0.18 -23.54 -27.10
C ALA A 46 -1.02 -23.64 -25.81
N ALA A 47 -0.59 -23.00 -24.72
CA ALA A 47 -1.32 -22.97 -23.46
C ALA A 47 -2.52 -22.00 -23.45
N SER A 48 -2.74 -21.23 -24.52
CA SER A 48 -3.86 -20.28 -24.64
C SER A 48 -5.21 -20.96 -24.98
N VAL A 49 -5.39 -22.22 -24.61
CA VAL A 49 -6.66 -22.97 -24.76
C VAL A 49 -7.72 -22.36 -23.83
N PRO A 50 -8.99 -22.19 -24.27
CA PRO A 50 -9.98 -21.41 -23.53
C PRO A 50 -10.24 -21.99 -22.13
N GLY A 51 -9.83 -21.24 -21.12
CA GLY A 51 -10.10 -21.49 -19.72
C GLY A 51 -9.62 -20.32 -18.87
N PRO A 52 -10.37 -19.93 -17.80
CA PRO A 52 -10.14 -18.70 -17.03
C PRO A 52 -8.78 -18.62 -16.32
N ALA A 53 -8.01 -19.72 -16.32
CA ALA A 53 -6.68 -19.80 -15.74
C ALA A 53 -5.56 -19.29 -16.67
N TYR A 54 -5.81 -19.16 -17.98
CA TYR A 54 -4.78 -18.85 -18.99
C TYR A 54 -5.05 -17.60 -19.83
N ASP A 55 -6.04 -16.78 -19.44
CA ASP A 55 -6.49 -15.58 -20.17
C ASP A 55 -5.41 -14.49 -20.38
N PHE A 56 -4.24 -14.64 -19.75
CA PHE A 56 -3.12 -13.68 -19.79
C PHE A 56 -1.92 -14.15 -20.62
N HIS A 57 -1.90 -15.42 -21.05
CA HIS A 57 -0.85 -15.96 -21.93
C HIS A 57 -0.77 -15.28 -23.31
N PRO A 58 -1.87 -14.81 -23.93
CA PRO A 58 -1.80 -14.10 -25.21
C PRO A 58 -0.92 -12.85 -25.17
N PHE A 59 -0.90 -12.11 -24.05
CA PHE A 59 -0.02 -10.94 -23.88
C PHE A 59 1.46 -11.34 -23.90
N VAL A 60 1.80 -12.47 -23.26
CA VAL A 60 3.16 -13.02 -23.27
C VAL A 60 3.56 -13.44 -24.67
N ALA A 61 2.70 -14.21 -25.35
CA ALA A 61 2.96 -14.66 -26.72
C ALA A 61 3.16 -13.48 -27.69
N SER A 62 2.33 -12.44 -27.61
CA SER A 62 2.45 -11.23 -28.45
C SER A 62 3.81 -10.52 -28.31
N VAL A 63 4.39 -10.51 -27.10
CA VAL A 63 5.69 -9.89 -26.83
C VAL A 63 6.83 -10.78 -27.31
N LEU A 64 6.75 -12.09 -27.05
CA LEU A 64 7.77 -13.05 -27.51
C LEU A 64 7.81 -13.21 -29.03
N ALA A 65 6.70 -13.01 -29.73
CA ALA A 65 6.64 -13.02 -31.20
C ALA A 65 7.49 -11.92 -31.85
N ARG A 66 7.90 -10.91 -31.08
CA ARG A 66 8.70 -9.74 -31.50
C ARG A 66 10.10 -9.74 -30.87
N ALA A 67 10.55 -10.87 -30.32
CA ALA A 67 11.82 -10.98 -29.60
C ALA A 67 13.05 -10.59 -30.42
N ASP A 68 12.98 -10.73 -31.74
CA ASP A 68 14.01 -10.36 -32.71
C ASP A 68 14.23 -8.84 -32.82
N ARG A 69 13.27 -8.03 -32.37
CA ARG A 69 13.32 -6.57 -32.37
C ARG A 69 13.92 -5.96 -31.10
N VAL A 70 14.35 -6.77 -30.13
CA VAL A 70 14.89 -6.28 -28.86
C VAL A 70 16.27 -5.68 -29.10
N GLU A 71 16.47 -4.44 -28.68
CA GLU A 71 17.74 -3.73 -28.86
C GLU A 71 18.85 -4.33 -27.98
N PRO A 72 20.13 -4.34 -28.44
CA PRO A 72 21.28 -4.86 -27.69
C PRO A 72 21.39 -4.34 -26.26
N VAL A 73 21.02 -3.08 -26.03
CA VAL A 73 21.09 -2.42 -24.72
C VAL A 73 20.12 -3.03 -23.70
N ASP A 74 18.99 -3.57 -24.14
CA ASP A 74 17.92 -4.12 -23.29
C ASP A 74 18.05 -5.64 -23.06
N HIS A 75 19.06 -6.28 -23.67
CA HIS A 75 19.28 -7.73 -23.56
C HIS A 75 19.40 -8.25 -22.11
N PRO A 76 20.07 -7.56 -21.17
CA PRO A 76 20.18 -8.05 -19.79
C PRO A 76 18.82 -8.19 -19.09
N GLU A 77 17.94 -7.19 -19.22
CA GLU A 77 16.58 -7.18 -18.68
C GLU A 77 15.70 -8.20 -19.41
N TRP A 78 15.83 -8.28 -20.74
CA TRP A 78 15.13 -9.27 -21.56
C TRP A 78 15.47 -10.71 -21.16
N GLU A 79 16.74 -11.03 -20.94
CA GLU A 79 17.18 -12.35 -20.48
C GLU A 79 16.64 -12.71 -19.09
N ARG A 80 16.53 -11.73 -18.19
CA ARG A 80 15.88 -11.94 -16.88
C ARG A 80 14.38 -12.19 -17.03
N PHE A 81 13.73 -11.49 -17.96
CA PHE A 81 12.33 -11.69 -18.31
C PHE A 81 12.09 -13.09 -18.88
N LEU A 82 12.86 -13.54 -19.88
CA LEU A 82 12.78 -14.91 -20.41
C LEU A 82 13.00 -15.96 -19.30
N GLY A 83 14.01 -15.75 -18.46
CA GLY A 83 14.27 -16.64 -17.33
C GLY A 83 13.14 -16.67 -16.29
N LEU A 84 12.39 -15.59 -16.12
CA LEU A 84 11.20 -15.55 -15.26
C LEU A 84 10.04 -16.32 -15.89
N LEU A 85 9.78 -16.10 -17.18
CA LEU A 85 8.73 -16.81 -17.90
C LEU A 85 8.96 -18.31 -17.91
N ASP A 86 10.19 -18.77 -18.18
CA ASP A 86 10.52 -20.20 -18.18
C ASP A 86 10.23 -20.88 -16.83
N ARG A 87 10.55 -20.21 -15.71
CA ARG A 87 10.23 -20.69 -14.36
C ARG A 87 8.73 -20.79 -14.07
N HIS A 88 7.91 -20.02 -14.78
CA HIS A 88 6.48 -19.86 -14.48
C HIS A 88 5.54 -20.34 -15.59
N ARG A 89 6.07 -20.87 -16.69
CA ARG A 89 5.29 -21.28 -17.88
C ARG A 89 4.16 -22.28 -17.61
N THR A 90 4.27 -23.11 -16.57
CA THR A 90 3.23 -24.08 -16.16
C THR A 90 2.42 -23.64 -14.94
N ASN A 91 2.75 -22.50 -14.33
CA ASN A 91 2.10 -22.04 -13.10
C ASN A 91 0.93 -21.10 -13.42
N ALA A 92 -0.29 -21.64 -13.43
CA ALA A 92 -1.51 -20.87 -13.65
C ALA A 92 -1.67 -19.68 -12.68
N LYS A 93 -1.19 -19.80 -11.43
CA LYS A 93 -1.26 -18.69 -10.46
C LYS A 93 -0.34 -17.52 -10.83
N ALA A 94 0.67 -17.75 -11.68
CA ALA A 94 1.60 -16.75 -12.15
C ALA A 94 1.20 -16.13 -13.50
N ALA A 95 0.15 -16.64 -14.17
CA ALA A 95 -0.25 -16.20 -15.51
C ALA A 95 -0.53 -14.68 -15.57
N ILE A 96 -1.27 -14.15 -14.57
CA ILE A 96 -1.54 -12.70 -14.46
C ILE A 96 -0.25 -11.91 -14.38
N ASN A 97 0.67 -12.28 -13.49
CA ASN A 97 1.93 -11.57 -13.30
C ASN A 97 2.79 -11.62 -14.57
N CYS A 98 2.82 -12.77 -15.26
CA CYS A 98 3.56 -12.92 -16.50
C CYS A 98 2.98 -12.07 -17.63
N GLY A 99 1.64 -12.05 -17.79
CA GLY A 99 0.98 -11.23 -18.82
C GLY A 99 1.12 -9.73 -18.57
N VAL A 100 0.95 -9.30 -17.32
CA VAL A 100 1.14 -7.89 -16.93
C VAL A 100 2.60 -7.45 -17.10
N LEU A 101 3.55 -8.28 -16.70
CA LEU A 101 4.98 -8.00 -16.90
C LEU A 101 5.33 -7.97 -18.39
N ALA A 102 4.80 -8.92 -19.17
CA ALA A 102 5.01 -8.94 -20.61
C ALA A 102 4.50 -7.65 -21.25
N ASN A 103 3.31 -7.17 -20.89
CA ASN A 103 2.82 -5.88 -21.38
C ASN A 103 3.75 -4.72 -21.04
N LEU A 104 4.25 -4.64 -19.79
CA LEU A 104 5.22 -3.60 -19.40
C LEU A 104 6.50 -3.67 -20.25
N VAL A 105 7.06 -4.87 -20.43
CA VAL A 105 8.25 -5.11 -21.27
C VAL A 105 7.95 -4.78 -22.74
N GLY A 106 6.77 -5.13 -23.26
CA GLY A 106 6.35 -4.82 -24.63
C GLY A 106 6.26 -3.32 -24.88
N ILE A 107 5.69 -2.55 -23.95
CA ILE A 107 5.69 -1.09 -24.02
C ILE A 107 7.13 -0.56 -24.01
N ALA A 108 7.97 -1.03 -23.08
CA ALA A 108 9.34 -0.56 -22.93
C ALA A 108 10.25 -0.90 -24.13
N ALA A 109 10.13 -2.11 -24.69
CA ALA A 109 10.95 -2.57 -25.80
C ALA A 109 10.40 -2.04 -27.14
N PHE A 110 9.10 -2.18 -27.40
CA PHE A 110 8.51 -1.90 -28.72
C PHE A 110 7.66 -0.64 -28.75
N GLY A 111 6.76 -0.45 -27.78
CA GLY A 111 5.88 0.73 -27.73
C GLY A 111 4.93 0.81 -28.94
N ASP A 112 4.53 -0.34 -29.48
CA ASP A 112 3.63 -0.42 -30.62
C ASP A 112 2.17 -0.19 -30.17
N ALA A 113 1.27 0.12 -31.11
CA ALA A 113 -0.17 0.24 -30.83
C ALA A 113 -0.77 -0.98 -30.12
N THR A 114 -0.27 -2.18 -30.43
CA THR A 114 -0.70 -3.44 -29.79
C THR A 114 -0.38 -3.48 -28.30
N ASP A 115 0.75 -2.88 -27.87
CA ASP A 115 1.15 -2.86 -26.46
C ASP A 115 0.22 -1.95 -25.63
N PHE A 116 -0.21 -0.83 -26.21
CA PHE A 116 -1.16 0.07 -25.56
C PHE A 116 -2.60 -0.46 -25.56
N LEU A 117 -3.02 -1.17 -26.61
CA LEU A 117 -4.29 -1.89 -26.60
C LEU A 117 -4.30 -3.00 -25.54
N ALA A 118 -3.19 -3.72 -25.38
CA ALA A 118 -3.01 -4.71 -24.32
C ALA A 118 -3.04 -4.06 -22.92
N LEU A 119 -2.46 -2.86 -22.77
CA LEU A 119 -2.52 -2.10 -21.52
C LEU A 119 -3.97 -1.73 -21.17
N ALA A 120 -4.75 -1.25 -22.14
CA ALA A 120 -6.15 -0.91 -21.95
C ALA A 120 -6.99 -2.15 -21.55
N ASP A 121 -6.83 -3.27 -22.28
CA ASP A 121 -7.52 -4.53 -21.96
C ASP A 121 -7.17 -5.06 -20.56
N LEU A 122 -5.89 -5.01 -20.17
CA LEU A 122 -5.46 -5.36 -18.81
C LEU A 122 -6.06 -4.42 -17.75
N SER A 123 -6.14 -3.12 -18.04
CA SER A 123 -6.73 -2.13 -17.14
C SER A 123 -8.22 -2.37 -16.95
N ASP A 124 -8.97 -2.68 -18.01
CA ASP A 124 -10.40 -2.99 -17.94
C ASP A 124 -10.67 -4.26 -17.14
N ARG A 125 -9.82 -5.29 -17.29
CA ARG A 125 -9.97 -6.57 -16.56
C ARG A 125 -9.57 -6.51 -15.10
N LEU A 126 -8.50 -5.79 -14.77
CA LEU A 126 -7.89 -5.82 -13.43
C LEU A 126 -8.22 -4.58 -12.59
N GLY A 127 -8.56 -3.46 -13.24
CA GLY A 127 -8.55 -2.12 -12.66
C GLY A 127 -7.14 -1.51 -12.67
N ALA A 128 -7.06 -0.20 -12.95
CA ALA A 128 -5.80 0.52 -13.11
C ALA A 128 -4.88 0.46 -11.86
N ASP A 129 -5.45 0.59 -10.65
CA ASP A 129 -4.67 0.51 -9.40
C ASP A 129 -4.01 -0.86 -9.21
N ARG A 130 -4.76 -1.94 -9.48
CA ARG A 130 -4.26 -3.31 -9.34
C ARG A 130 -3.24 -3.63 -10.43
N LEU A 131 -3.47 -3.17 -11.65
CA LEU A 131 -2.53 -3.31 -12.76
C LEU A 131 -1.18 -2.67 -12.42
N ALA A 132 -1.19 -1.41 -11.97
CA ALA A 132 0.02 -0.68 -11.57
C ALA A 132 0.76 -1.39 -10.40
N ALA A 133 0.03 -1.88 -9.40
CA ALA A 133 0.59 -2.65 -8.29
C ALA A 133 1.29 -3.94 -8.75
N ILE A 134 0.70 -4.66 -9.71
CA ILE A 134 1.29 -5.89 -10.27
C ILE A 134 2.51 -5.54 -11.13
N GLN A 135 2.42 -4.53 -12.00
CA GLN A 135 3.55 -4.06 -12.81
C GLN A 135 4.74 -3.70 -11.93
N HIS A 136 4.55 -2.84 -10.91
CA HIS A 136 5.60 -2.44 -10.00
C HIS A 136 6.24 -3.64 -9.27
N ARG A 137 5.42 -4.56 -8.76
CA ARG A 137 5.93 -5.75 -8.03
C ARG A 137 6.69 -6.70 -8.96
N ALA A 138 6.17 -6.94 -10.17
CA ALA A 138 6.75 -7.87 -11.12
C ALA A 138 8.05 -7.33 -11.74
N ALA A 139 8.11 -6.02 -12.02
CA ALA A 139 9.29 -5.32 -12.52
C ALA A 139 10.54 -5.56 -11.66
N ARG A 140 10.40 -5.58 -10.32
CA ARG A 140 11.52 -5.81 -9.37
C ARG A 140 12.26 -7.14 -9.57
N PHE A 141 11.67 -8.11 -10.27
CA PHE A 141 12.34 -9.39 -10.55
C PHE A 141 13.24 -9.34 -11.79
N ILE A 142 13.05 -8.36 -12.67
CA ILE A 142 13.83 -8.20 -13.91
C ILE A 142 14.67 -6.91 -13.91
N GLU A 143 14.33 -5.95 -13.06
CA GLU A 143 15.06 -4.70 -12.84
C GLU A 143 15.69 -4.71 -11.43
N PRO A 144 16.95 -5.18 -11.28
CA PRO A 144 17.65 -5.15 -10.00
C PRO A 144 18.10 -3.73 -9.60
N ASP A 145 18.21 -2.83 -10.58
CA ASP A 145 18.55 -1.42 -10.35
C ASP A 145 17.35 -0.67 -9.74
N ALA A 146 17.62 0.11 -8.69
CA ALA A 146 16.61 0.90 -7.99
C ALA A 146 16.03 2.05 -8.84
N THR A 147 16.70 2.44 -9.92
CA THR A 147 16.22 3.44 -10.89
C THR A 147 15.13 2.91 -11.82
N PHE A 148 14.93 1.59 -11.87
CA PHE A 148 13.98 0.90 -12.77
C PHE A 148 14.03 1.43 -14.22
N PRO A 149 15.09 1.11 -14.98
CA PRO A 149 15.29 1.61 -16.34
C PRO A 149 14.17 1.20 -17.32
N LEU A 150 13.72 -0.06 -17.28
CA LEU A 150 12.66 -0.55 -18.16
C LEU A 150 11.31 0.08 -17.80
N THR A 151 11.00 0.18 -16.51
CA THR A 151 9.79 0.88 -16.04
C THR A 151 9.83 2.37 -16.43
N THR A 152 10.99 3.00 -16.36
CA THR A 152 11.20 4.40 -16.79
C THR A 152 10.87 4.54 -18.28
N ILE A 153 11.44 3.70 -19.14
CA ILE A 153 11.18 3.73 -20.59
C ILE A 153 9.68 3.49 -20.86
N ALA A 154 9.06 2.53 -20.17
CA ALA A 154 7.64 2.24 -20.34
C ALA A 154 6.76 3.45 -19.98
N ILE A 155 7.03 4.12 -18.85
CA ILE A 155 6.31 5.33 -18.42
C ILE A 155 6.50 6.45 -19.43
N THR A 156 7.73 6.72 -19.86
CA THR A 156 8.03 7.76 -20.86
C THR A 156 7.26 7.50 -22.17
N ARG A 157 7.18 6.25 -22.63
CA ARG A 157 6.39 5.87 -23.81
C ARG A 157 4.89 6.00 -23.58
N MET A 158 4.38 5.58 -22.43
CA MET A 158 2.96 5.75 -22.07
C MET A 158 2.55 7.23 -22.06
N ILE A 159 3.40 8.11 -21.53
CA ILE A 159 3.18 9.56 -21.51
C ILE A 159 3.29 10.13 -22.93
N GLY A 160 4.35 9.79 -23.67
CA GLY A 160 4.57 10.30 -25.03
C GLY A 160 3.51 9.89 -26.03
N SER A 161 2.88 8.72 -25.84
CA SER A 161 1.82 8.20 -26.70
C SER A 161 0.40 8.61 -26.29
N SER A 162 0.19 9.35 -25.20
CA SER A 162 -1.14 9.65 -24.62
C SER A 162 -2.13 10.31 -25.60
N GLY A 163 -1.63 11.05 -26.59
CA GLY A 163 -2.45 11.66 -27.64
C GLY A 163 -2.89 10.72 -28.77
N HIS A 164 -2.34 9.50 -28.83
CA HIS A 164 -2.64 8.54 -29.88
C HIS A 164 -3.91 7.73 -29.56
N PRO A 165 -4.83 7.49 -30.52
CA PRO A 165 -6.09 6.79 -30.26
C PRO A 165 -5.93 5.40 -29.63
N ALA A 166 -4.90 4.65 -30.03
CA ALA A 166 -4.59 3.33 -29.51
C ALA A 166 -4.04 3.33 -28.06
N ALA A 167 -3.62 4.49 -27.56
CA ALA A 167 -3.03 4.66 -26.23
C ALA A 167 -3.92 5.50 -25.31
N ARG A 168 -5.23 5.54 -25.59
CA ARG A 168 -6.20 6.15 -24.68
C ARG A 168 -6.08 5.49 -23.29
N GLY A 169 -5.86 6.30 -22.25
CA GLY A 169 -5.69 5.83 -20.86
C GLY A 169 -4.26 5.41 -20.49
N SER A 170 -3.29 5.50 -21.42
CA SER A 170 -1.87 5.24 -21.09
C SER A 170 -1.32 6.23 -20.08
N LEU A 171 -1.72 7.51 -20.17
CA LEU A 171 -1.33 8.55 -19.21
C LEU A 171 -1.81 8.20 -17.80
N ASP A 172 -3.08 7.83 -17.65
CA ASP A 172 -3.64 7.46 -16.34
C ASP A 172 -2.94 6.22 -15.78
N SER A 173 -2.62 5.24 -16.63
CA SER A 173 -1.83 4.06 -16.25
C SER A 173 -0.41 4.41 -15.81
N ALA A 174 0.26 5.32 -16.53
CA ALA A 174 1.59 5.82 -16.18
C ALA A 174 1.59 6.53 -14.82
N VAL A 175 0.60 7.40 -14.57
CA VAL A 175 0.44 8.12 -13.29
C VAL A 175 0.19 7.15 -12.14
N LYS A 176 -0.64 6.12 -12.33
CA LYS A 176 -0.87 5.07 -11.32
C LYS A 176 0.40 4.25 -11.04
N LEU A 177 1.16 3.90 -12.07
CA LEU A 177 2.43 3.19 -11.93
C LEU A 177 3.50 4.04 -11.24
N LEU A 178 3.56 5.34 -11.54
CA LEU A 178 4.38 6.31 -10.81
C LEU A 178 4.02 6.29 -9.32
N ALA A 179 2.75 6.51 -8.99
CA ALA A 179 2.24 6.61 -7.62
C ALA A 179 2.48 5.35 -6.78
N THR A 180 2.39 4.16 -7.38
CA THR A 180 2.52 2.86 -6.69
C THR A 180 3.84 2.69 -5.91
N GLY A 181 4.93 3.34 -6.34
CA GLY A 181 6.23 3.23 -5.68
C GLY A 181 6.71 4.51 -5.02
N VAL A 182 5.83 5.51 -4.83
CA VAL A 182 6.17 6.74 -4.11
C VAL A 182 6.29 6.44 -2.63
N ASP A 183 7.39 6.87 -2.03
CA ASP A 183 7.61 6.87 -0.58
C ASP A 183 7.45 8.32 -0.09
N PRO A 184 6.37 8.68 0.63
CA PRO A 184 6.11 10.06 1.06
C PRO A 184 7.17 10.58 2.04
N ASP A 185 7.93 9.70 2.69
CA ASP A 185 8.98 10.07 3.65
C ASP A 185 10.35 10.27 2.97
N ARG A 186 10.48 9.93 1.69
CA ARG A 186 11.73 10.08 0.91
C ARG A 186 11.53 11.03 -0.25
N TYR A 187 11.95 12.26 -0.05
CA TYR A 187 11.90 13.30 -1.08
C TYR A 187 13.28 13.86 -1.40
N LEU A 188 13.44 14.28 -2.66
CA LEU A 188 14.58 15.06 -3.11
C LEU A 188 14.35 16.56 -2.83
N PRO A 189 15.40 17.40 -2.90
CA PRO A 189 15.21 18.84 -2.90
C PRO A 189 14.16 19.29 -3.92
N VAL A 190 13.36 20.27 -3.52
CA VAL A 190 12.31 20.89 -4.34
C VAL A 190 12.91 21.44 -5.63
N ILE A 191 12.30 21.11 -6.77
CA ILE A 191 12.60 21.72 -8.07
C ILE A 191 12.20 23.19 -8.01
N ARG A 192 13.09 24.07 -8.45
CA ARG A 192 12.93 25.54 -8.34
C ARG A 192 12.84 26.22 -9.69
N THR A 193 13.34 25.59 -10.75
CA THR A 193 13.48 26.23 -12.07
C THR A 193 12.87 25.38 -13.19
N PRO A 194 12.44 26.02 -14.30
CA PRO A 194 11.98 25.28 -15.48
C PRO A 194 13.06 24.36 -16.08
N ALA A 195 14.33 24.74 -15.98
CA ALA A 195 15.45 23.96 -16.49
C ALA A 195 15.66 22.65 -15.71
N GLU A 196 15.55 22.69 -14.38
CA GLU A 196 15.59 21.50 -13.53
C GLU A 196 14.42 20.55 -13.84
N LEU A 197 13.21 21.09 -13.99
CA LEU A 197 12.04 20.30 -14.38
C LEU A 197 12.22 19.68 -15.76
N LEU A 198 12.72 20.43 -16.73
CA LEU A 198 12.98 19.91 -18.08
C LEU A 198 14.03 18.78 -18.05
N GLY A 199 15.07 18.90 -17.22
CA GLY A 199 16.05 17.82 -17.02
C GLY A 199 15.42 16.54 -16.48
N LEU A 200 14.50 16.64 -15.52
CA LEU A 200 13.74 15.50 -15.01
C LEU A 200 12.83 14.90 -16.10
N VAL A 201 12.17 15.73 -16.91
CA VAL A 201 11.27 15.27 -17.97
C VAL A 201 12.01 14.56 -19.10
N ASP A 202 13.14 15.10 -19.54
CA ASP A 202 13.87 14.59 -20.69
C ASP A 202 14.79 13.40 -20.34
N GLY A 203 15.24 13.28 -19.09
CA GLY A 203 16.22 12.24 -18.70
C GLY A 203 16.05 11.61 -17.32
N GLY A 204 15.02 11.99 -16.56
CA GLY A 204 14.80 11.50 -15.20
C GLY A 204 14.31 10.06 -15.15
N SER A 205 14.85 9.31 -14.19
CA SER A 205 14.37 7.97 -13.84
C SER A 205 13.03 8.02 -13.12
N VAL A 206 12.29 6.90 -13.13
CA VAL A 206 11.04 6.77 -12.35
C VAL A 206 11.29 6.98 -10.85
N LEU A 207 12.48 6.64 -10.35
CA LEU A 207 12.84 6.87 -8.95
C LEU A 207 12.97 8.36 -8.64
N GLU A 208 13.63 9.14 -9.49
CA GLU A 208 13.75 10.59 -9.32
C GLU A 208 12.39 11.28 -9.40
N TRP A 209 11.55 10.87 -10.37
CA TRP A 209 10.16 11.32 -10.45
C TRP A 209 9.41 11.05 -9.14
N ARG A 210 9.51 9.83 -8.60
CA ARG A 210 8.85 9.47 -7.34
C ARG A 210 9.32 10.30 -6.16
N HIS A 211 10.61 10.59 -6.05
CA HIS A 211 11.12 11.44 -4.98
C HIS A 211 10.63 12.89 -5.06
N HIS A 212 10.52 13.46 -6.27
CA HIS A 212 9.95 14.81 -6.41
C HIS A 212 8.44 14.82 -6.17
N LEU A 213 7.73 13.78 -6.60
CA LEU A 213 6.29 13.64 -6.39
C LEU A 213 5.92 13.25 -4.95
N ALA A 214 6.86 12.73 -4.15
CA ALA A 214 6.64 12.37 -2.75
C ALA A 214 6.12 13.53 -1.90
N VAL A 215 6.60 14.76 -2.13
CA VAL A 215 6.11 15.96 -1.44
C VAL A 215 4.63 16.23 -1.74
N ILE A 216 4.21 15.99 -2.99
CA ILE A 216 2.80 16.11 -3.41
C ILE A 216 1.97 14.99 -2.80
N ALA A 217 2.49 13.76 -2.78
CA ALA A 217 1.80 12.63 -2.14
C ALA A 217 1.57 12.86 -0.64
N ALA A 218 2.55 13.42 0.06
CA ALA A 218 2.45 13.77 1.48
C ALA A 218 1.52 14.98 1.73
N SER A 219 1.47 15.95 0.82
CA SER A 219 0.61 17.14 0.93
C SER A 219 0.14 17.65 -0.44
N PRO A 220 -1.02 17.15 -0.94
CA PRO A 220 -1.50 17.46 -2.30
C PRO A 220 -2.00 18.91 -2.49
N TRP A 221 -2.27 19.60 -1.37
CA TRP A 221 -2.66 21.01 -1.34
C TRP A 221 -1.50 21.95 -1.03
N SER A 222 -0.27 21.44 -0.96
CA SER A 222 0.91 22.24 -0.66
C SER A 222 1.19 23.31 -1.73
N PRO A 223 1.85 24.42 -1.38
CA PRO A 223 2.34 25.40 -2.35
C PRO A 223 3.27 24.78 -3.41
N TYR A 224 3.96 23.69 -3.06
CA TYR A 224 4.86 23.00 -3.98
C TYR A 224 4.12 22.32 -5.14
N ALA A 225 2.95 21.72 -4.89
CA ALA A 225 2.13 21.14 -5.97
C ALA A 225 1.76 22.20 -7.01
N ARG A 226 1.36 23.40 -6.56
CA ARG A 226 1.08 24.54 -7.45
C ARG A 226 2.35 25.00 -8.18
N HIS A 227 3.45 25.17 -7.45
CA HIS A 227 4.73 25.59 -8.02
C HIS A 227 5.19 24.66 -9.14
N LEU A 228 5.09 23.35 -8.95
CA LEU A 228 5.49 22.37 -9.95
C LEU A 228 4.60 22.44 -11.20
N GLY A 229 3.30 22.66 -11.04
CA GLY A 229 2.38 22.92 -12.16
C GLY A 229 2.71 24.22 -12.91
N ASP A 230 3.02 25.30 -12.19
CA ASP A 230 3.42 26.58 -12.79
C ASP A 230 4.73 26.45 -13.58
N LEU A 231 5.70 25.67 -13.08
CA LEU A 231 6.94 25.35 -13.81
C LEU A 231 6.66 24.50 -15.05
N ALA A 232 5.76 23.52 -14.95
CA ALA A 232 5.39 22.66 -16.07
C ALA A 232 4.72 23.44 -17.21
N GLY A 233 3.95 24.47 -16.89
CA GLY A 233 3.37 25.39 -17.89
C GLY A 233 4.41 26.26 -18.61
N GLN A 234 5.63 26.39 -18.10
CA GLN A 234 6.70 27.20 -18.68
C GLN A 234 7.62 26.42 -19.64
N ILE A 235 7.56 25.08 -19.64
CA ILE A 235 8.41 24.24 -20.48
C ILE A 235 7.66 23.77 -21.74
N ALA A 236 8.38 23.55 -22.84
CA ALA A 236 7.82 23.08 -24.11
C ALA A 236 7.54 21.55 -24.12
N ARG A 237 6.89 21.06 -23.05
CA ARG A 237 6.53 19.65 -22.82
C ARG A 237 5.13 19.59 -22.17
N PRO A 238 4.04 19.71 -22.95
CA PRO A 238 2.69 19.80 -22.39
C PRO A 238 2.30 18.57 -21.55
N GLN A 239 2.85 17.40 -21.89
CA GLN A 239 2.59 16.16 -21.15
C GLN A 239 3.12 16.20 -19.71
N ALA A 240 4.15 17.00 -19.41
CA ALA A 240 4.66 17.14 -18.05
C ALA A 240 3.61 17.78 -17.13
N ALA A 241 2.94 18.84 -17.62
CA ALA A 241 1.85 19.48 -16.88
C ALA A 241 0.69 18.50 -16.67
N GLU A 242 0.31 17.74 -17.69
CA GLU A 242 -0.74 16.72 -17.59
C GLU A 242 -0.41 15.65 -16.54
N VAL A 243 0.82 15.15 -16.50
CA VAL A 243 1.27 14.17 -15.50
C VAL A 243 1.19 14.74 -14.09
N ILE A 244 1.69 15.95 -13.87
CA ILE A 244 1.71 16.61 -12.57
C ILE A 244 0.27 16.88 -12.08
N ASP A 245 -0.60 17.37 -12.95
CA ASP A 245 -1.99 17.65 -12.63
C ASP A 245 -2.75 16.36 -12.29
N ARG A 246 -2.62 15.32 -13.12
CA ARG A 246 -3.25 14.02 -12.90
C ARG A 246 -2.75 13.35 -11.63
N PHE A 247 -1.44 13.40 -11.38
CA PHE A 247 -0.85 12.86 -10.15
C PHE A 247 -1.36 13.61 -8.91
N THR A 248 -1.41 14.95 -8.97
CA THR A 248 -1.90 15.77 -7.87
C THR A 248 -3.36 15.46 -7.56
N GLU A 249 -4.21 15.30 -8.58
CA GLU A 249 -5.62 14.96 -8.37
C GLU A 249 -5.79 13.54 -7.80
N LEU A 250 -5.00 12.59 -8.30
CA LEU A 250 -4.95 11.23 -7.72
C LEU A 250 -4.62 11.28 -6.22
N CYS A 251 -3.60 12.03 -5.82
CA CYS A 251 -3.22 12.14 -4.42
C CYS A 251 -4.28 12.86 -3.58
N ARG A 252 -5.02 13.84 -4.14
CA ARG A 252 -6.14 14.49 -3.46
C ARG A 252 -7.28 13.51 -3.19
N GLU A 253 -7.66 12.70 -4.17
CA GLU A 253 -8.71 11.69 -3.99
C GLU A 253 -8.31 10.64 -2.94
N GLN A 254 -7.06 10.17 -2.98
CA GLN A 254 -6.53 9.26 -1.97
C GLN A 254 -6.52 9.87 -0.56
N ASN A 255 -6.13 11.14 -0.42
CA ASN A 255 -6.15 11.84 0.86
C ASN A 255 -7.58 12.05 1.38
N LYS A 256 -8.54 12.43 0.51
CA LYS A 256 -9.96 12.56 0.90
C LYS A 256 -10.51 11.25 1.44
N GLU A 257 -10.20 10.12 0.81
CA GLU A 257 -10.64 8.80 1.29
C GLU A 257 -9.97 8.41 2.62
N ALA A 258 -8.66 8.68 2.75
CA ALA A 258 -7.93 8.44 4.00
C ALA A 258 -8.47 9.29 5.16
N GLU A 259 -8.77 10.58 4.93
CA GLU A 259 -9.39 11.48 5.91
C GLU A 259 -10.78 10.99 6.31
N ARG A 260 -11.61 10.52 5.35
CA ARG A 260 -12.92 9.92 5.64
C ARG A 260 -12.80 8.70 6.55
N GLU A 261 -11.85 7.81 6.26
CA GLU A 261 -11.60 6.62 7.07
C GLU A 261 -11.06 7.00 8.47
N GLN A 262 -10.19 8.00 8.58
CA GLN A 262 -9.73 8.53 9.88
C GLN A 262 -10.89 9.05 10.73
N VAL A 263 -11.82 9.80 10.13
CA VAL A 263 -13.01 10.27 10.84
C VAL A 263 -13.90 9.10 11.26
N ALA A 264 -14.10 8.10 10.41
CA ALA A 264 -14.87 6.90 10.76
C ALA A 264 -14.23 6.12 11.91
N ASN A 265 -12.91 5.98 11.91
CA ASN A 265 -12.14 5.38 13.01
C ASN A 265 -12.33 6.16 14.32
N GLU A 266 -12.29 7.49 14.26
CA GLU A 266 -12.52 8.34 15.43
C GLU A 266 -13.94 8.19 15.99
N VAL A 267 -14.96 8.15 15.12
CA VAL A 267 -16.34 7.89 15.54
C VAL A 267 -16.45 6.52 16.22
N ARG A 268 -15.84 5.49 15.64
CA ARG A 268 -15.80 4.14 16.24
C ARG A 268 -15.13 4.15 17.61
N ARG A 269 -14.00 4.86 17.75
CA ARG A 269 -13.28 5.04 19.02
C ARG A 269 -14.17 5.71 20.06
N LEU A 270 -14.81 6.82 19.72
CA LEU A 270 -15.69 7.57 20.64
C LEU A 270 -16.88 6.74 21.12
N VAL A 271 -17.49 5.94 20.24
CA VAL A 271 -18.58 5.01 20.61
C VAL A 271 -18.04 3.94 21.56
N ALA A 272 -16.91 3.31 21.21
CA ALA A 272 -16.33 2.23 22.02
C ALA A 272 -15.92 2.69 23.42
N GLU A 273 -15.24 3.85 23.51
CA GLU A 273 -14.82 4.42 24.80
C GLU A 273 -16.01 4.85 25.66
N SER A 274 -17.17 5.18 25.06
CA SER A 274 -18.35 5.63 25.81
C SER A 274 -19.05 4.53 26.62
N GLY A 275 -18.74 3.24 26.38
CA GLY A 275 -19.45 2.11 26.98
C GLY A 275 -20.90 1.91 26.49
N ALA A 276 -21.46 2.85 25.74
CA ALA A 276 -22.84 2.80 25.27
C ALA A 276 -22.99 1.97 23.98
N THR A 277 -24.17 1.36 23.80
CA THR A 277 -24.54 0.81 22.49
C THR A 277 -24.64 1.93 21.45
N GLN A 278 -24.40 1.63 20.17
CA GLN A 278 -24.54 2.62 19.09
C GLN A 278 -25.91 3.33 19.11
N ARG A 279 -26.99 2.62 19.40
CA ARG A 279 -28.34 3.21 19.48
C ARG A 279 -28.47 4.23 20.61
N GLN A 280 -27.95 3.89 21.80
CA GLN A 280 -27.92 4.82 22.93
C GLN A 280 -27.03 6.02 22.60
N PHE A 281 -25.82 5.79 22.09
CA PHE A 281 -24.89 6.85 21.72
C PHE A 281 -25.52 7.82 20.69
N ALA A 282 -26.20 7.30 19.67
CA ALA A 282 -26.91 8.10 18.68
C ALA A 282 -27.97 9.01 19.34
N GLN A 283 -28.74 8.47 20.29
CA GLN A 283 -29.74 9.24 21.04
C GLN A 283 -29.11 10.37 21.85
N TRP A 284 -28.03 10.10 22.58
CA TRP A 284 -27.32 11.11 23.38
C TRP A 284 -26.66 12.20 22.54
N VAL A 285 -26.12 11.82 21.37
CA VAL A 285 -25.54 12.76 20.41
C VAL A 285 -26.62 13.58 19.71
N GLY A 286 -27.86 13.09 19.63
CA GLY A 286 -28.95 13.74 18.91
C GLY A 286 -28.89 13.47 17.41
N THR A 287 -28.78 12.20 17.02
CA THR A 287 -28.89 11.70 15.64
C THR A 287 -29.60 10.34 15.63
N SER A 288 -30.03 9.85 14.47
CA SER A 288 -30.62 8.50 14.35
C SER A 288 -29.54 7.42 14.35
N ALA A 289 -29.87 6.21 14.80
CA ALA A 289 -28.97 5.06 14.76
C ALA A 289 -28.50 4.72 13.33
N SER A 290 -29.41 4.82 12.34
CA SER A 290 -29.07 4.64 10.92
C SER A 290 -28.03 5.65 10.45
N ARG A 291 -28.19 6.94 10.79
CA ARG A 291 -27.22 7.98 10.42
C ARG A 291 -25.90 7.81 11.16
N LEU A 292 -25.92 7.39 12.43
CA LEU A 292 -24.69 7.02 13.15
C LEU A 292 -23.97 5.86 12.46
N SER A 293 -24.70 4.85 11.97
CA SER A 293 -24.12 3.73 11.22
C SER A 293 -23.36 4.20 9.98
N THR A 294 -23.88 5.20 9.25
CA THR A 294 -23.18 5.76 8.07
C THR A 294 -21.89 6.50 8.44
N TYR A 295 -21.83 7.13 9.62
CA TYR A 295 -20.61 7.75 10.13
C TYR A 295 -19.58 6.70 10.55
N VAL A 296 -20.04 5.64 11.22
CA VAL A 296 -19.21 4.50 11.65
C VAL A 296 -18.60 3.76 10.47
N SER A 297 -19.36 3.59 9.38
CA SER A 297 -18.88 2.96 8.15
C SER A 297 -18.09 3.90 7.23
N GLY A 298 -17.96 5.19 7.58
CA GLY A 298 -17.27 6.18 6.75
C GLY A 298 -17.95 6.53 5.43
N SER A 299 -19.19 6.09 5.20
CA SER A 299 -19.92 6.41 3.96
C SER A 299 -20.37 7.86 3.91
N VAL A 300 -20.50 8.50 5.08
CA VAL A 300 -20.75 9.92 5.23
C VAL A 300 -19.80 10.47 6.29
N THR A 301 -19.22 11.64 6.05
CA THR A 301 -18.44 12.36 7.07
C THR A 301 -19.37 13.20 7.93
N PRO A 302 -19.37 13.06 9.27
CA PRO A 302 -20.11 13.95 10.17
C PRO A 302 -19.61 15.40 10.05
N SER A 303 -20.49 16.38 10.32
CA SER A 303 -20.08 17.78 10.41
C SER A 303 -19.14 17.99 11.60
N ALA A 304 -18.31 19.04 11.55
CA ALA A 304 -17.44 19.40 12.67
C ALA A 304 -18.21 19.62 13.98
N SER A 305 -19.38 20.24 13.91
CA SER A 305 -20.28 20.42 15.07
C SER A 305 -20.74 19.09 15.65
N LEU A 306 -21.05 18.11 14.80
CA LEU A 306 -21.47 16.78 15.22
C LEU A 306 -20.33 16.01 15.87
N MET A 307 -19.11 16.09 15.32
CA MET A 307 -17.91 15.52 15.93
C MET A 307 -17.67 16.07 17.34
N LEU A 308 -17.76 17.39 17.53
CA LEU A 308 -17.62 18.00 18.86
C LEU A 308 -18.68 17.49 19.85
N ARG A 309 -19.92 17.25 19.42
CA ARG A 309 -20.95 16.64 20.27
C ARG A 309 -20.59 15.21 20.63
N MET A 310 -20.18 14.39 19.66
CA MET A 310 -19.76 13.01 19.89
C MET A 310 -18.62 12.92 20.90
N THR A 311 -17.60 13.79 20.79
CA THR A 311 -16.48 13.85 21.74
C THR A 311 -16.95 14.18 23.16
N ARG A 312 -17.81 15.20 23.30
CA ARG A 312 -18.37 15.59 24.62
C ARG A 312 -19.24 14.48 25.21
N THR A 313 -20.12 13.88 24.40
CA THR A 313 -21.00 12.78 24.82
C THR A 313 -20.20 11.57 25.25
N SER A 314 -19.16 11.18 24.49
CA SER A 314 -18.30 10.05 24.86
C SER A 314 -17.63 10.29 26.21
N ARG A 315 -17.05 11.48 26.41
CA ARG A 315 -16.43 11.85 27.68
C ARG A 315 -17.40 11.84 28.86
N LEU A 316 -18.60 12.39 28.69
CA LEU A 316 -19.63 12.40 29.74
C LEU A 316 -20.09 10.98 30.13
N LEU A 317 -20.18 10.07 29.17
CA LEU A 317 -20.55 8.68 29.43
C LEU A 317 -19.41 7.92 30.11
N GLN A 318 -18.16 8.17 29.73
CA GLN A 318 -16.98 7.66 30.44
C GLN A 318 -16.97 8.10 31.90
N GLU A 319 -17.22 9.38 32.18
CA GLU A 319 -17.24 9.93 33.55
C GLU A 319 -18.38 9.35 34.40
N ARG A 320 -19.48 8.88 33.79
CA ARG A 320 -20.58 8.19 34.50
C ARG A 320 -20.25 6.73 34.84
N ASP A 321 -19.48 6.05 33.99
CA ASP A 321 -19.08 4.65 34.19
C ASP A 321 -17.81 4.52 35.06
N VAL A 322 -17.17 5.63 35.48
CA VAL A 322 -16.16 5.59 36.55
C VAL A 322 -16.87 5.22 37.86
N PRO A 323 -16.54 4.08 38.51
CA PRO A 323 -17.06 3.76 39.82
C PRO A 323 -16.63 4.86 40.77
N LEU A 324 -17.58 5.59 41.35
CA LEU A 324 -17.33 6.37 42.55
C LEU A 324 -16.70 5.39 43.56
N ALA A 325 -15.45 5.62 43.94
CA ALA A 325 -14.82 4.86 45.02
C ALA A 325 -15.78 4.89 46.22
N PRO A 326 -16.00 3.76 46.92
CA PRO A 326 -16.94 3.73 48.03
C PRO A 326 -16.48 4.77 49.04
N SER A 327 -17.36 5.73 49.34
CA SER A 327 -17.29 6.52 50.55
C SER A 327 -17.19 5.54 51.70
N ALA A 328 -15.98 5.35 52.21
CA ALA A 328 -15.74 4.56 53.42
C ALA A 328 -16.57 5.21 54.53
N GLY A 329 -17.61 4.50 54.93
CA GLY A 329 -18.48 4.90 56.03
C GLY A 329 -17.70 4.92 57.34
N SER A 330 -17.93 5.97 58.11
CA SER A 330 -17.87 5.91 59.57
C SER A 330 -19.28 6.17 60.10
N GLU A 331 -20.18 5.22 59.86
CA GLU A 331 -21.37 5.01 60.68
C GLU A 331 -21.34 3.55 61.15
N GLN A 332 -20.59 3.31 62.23
CA GLN A 332 -20.80 2.20 63.15
C GLN A 332 -21.23 2.85 64.47
N SER A 333 -22.51 2.81 64.80
CA SER A 333 -23.13 1.72 65.57
C SER A 333 -22.50 1.57 66.95
N TRP A 334 -23.18 2.11 67.96
CA TRP A 334 -23.22 1.53 69.30
C TRP A 334 -24.64 1.66 69.86
N GLY A 335 -25.37 0.55 69.84
CA GLY A 335 -26.56 0.36 70.64
C GLY A 335 -26.19 0.03 72.08
N ALA A 336 -26.77 0.80 73.00
CA ALA A 336 -27.23 0.43 74.34
C ALA A 336 -26.57 -0.75 75.08
N ALA A 337 -25.86 -0.44 76.18
CA ALA A 337 -26.15 -1.04 77.49
C ALA A 337 -25.53 -0.24 78.65
N ARG A 338 -26.41 0.06 79.62
CA ARG A 338 -26.22 0.40 81.04
C ARG A 338 -26.05 1.87 81.44
N ALA A 339 -26.93 2.19 82.39
CA ALA A 339 -27.11 3.43 83.10
C ALA A 339 -26.06 3.66 84.19
N SER A 340 -25.98 4.94 84.54
CA SER A 340 -25.66 5.53 85.85
C SER A 340 -24.27 6.12 86.05
N ALA A 341 -24.34 7.44 86.23
CA ALA A 341 -23.59 8.29 87.15
C ALA A 341 -22.24 8.89 86.71
N ASP A 342 -22.32 10.23 86.58
CA ASP A 342 -21.45 11.25 87.17
C ASP A 342 -20.32 11.90 86.34
N GLY A 343 -20.41 13.25 86.26
CA GLY A 343 -19.28 14.16 86.34
C GLY A 343 -18.49 14.55 85.07
N GLY A 344 -18.62 15.83 84.66
CA GLY A 344 -17.45 16.71 84.50
C GLY A 344 -16.80 16.90 83.12
N ASP A 345 -17.09 18.05 82.51
CA ASP A 345 -16.15 19.11 82.06
C ASP A 345 -15.17 18.96 80.87
N ASP A 346 -15.24 20.02 80.02
CA ASP A 346 -14.28 20.68 79.11
C ASP A 346 -13.39 19.98 78.05
N GLY A 347 -13.39 20.58 76.84
CA GLY A 347 -12.13 20.91 76.14
C GLY A 347 -11.79 20.28 74.77
N SER A 348 -12.24 20.93 73.69
CA SER A 348 -11.49 21.39 72.48
C SER A 348 -10.60 20.47 71.59
N THR A 349 -10.63 20.82 70.28
CA THR A 349 -9.60 20.69 69.21
C THR A 349 -9.43 19.41 68.37
N GLY A 350 -9.91 19.47 67.10
CA GLY A 350 -9.06 19.74 65.92
C GLY A 350 -8.32 18.59 65.19
N PRO A 351 -8.08 18.69 63.86
CA PRO A 351 -8.15 17.55 62.93
C PRO A 351 -6.91 17.29 62.04
N GLY A 352 -6.91 16.17 61.29
CA GLY A 352 -6.06 15.92 60.10
C GLY A 352 -5.71 14.45 59.92
N GLU A 353 -5.40 13.88 58.75
CA GLU A 353 -5.46 14.28 57.34
C GLU A 353 -5.03 13.05 56.49
N ARG A 354 -5.54 12.95 55.24
CA ARG A 354 -4.92 12.35 54.01
C ARG A 354 -4.48 10.87 53.91
N ALA A 355 -5.31 10.12 53.15
CA ALA A 355 -5.11 9.71 51.74
C ALA A 355 -4.02 8.68 51.28
N PRO A 356 -4.26 7.98 50.13
CA PRO A 356 -3.70 6.65 49.78
C PRO A 356 -2.85 6.63 48.48
N GLY A 357 -2.41 5.44 48.05
CA GLY A 357 -1.90 5.16 46.69
C GLY A 357 -1.84 3.65 46.42
N ALA A 358 -1.65 3.11 45.21
CA ALA A 358 -1.74 3.57 43.82
C ALA A 358 -1.55 2.29 42.96
N LEU A 359 -2.22 2.16 41.81
CA LEU A 359 -2.04 1.06 40.85
C LEU A 359 -1.35 1.56 39.57
N GLY A 360 -0.36 0.78 39.11
CA GLY A 360 0.52 1.08 37.99
C GLY A 360 -0.04 0.72 36.62
N ARG A 361 0.33 1.57 35.64
CA ARG A 361 0.09 1.44 34.20
C ARG A 361 1.11 0.50 33.52
N ARG A 362 0.72 -0.09 32.38
CA ARG A 362 1.64 -0.54 31.32
C ARG A 362 1.19 -0.03 29.95
N ARG A 363 2.18 0.39 29.16
CA ARG A 363 2.14 0.81 27.73
C ARG A 363 2.91 -0.22 26.88
N SER A 364 2.56 -0.37 25.61
CA SER A 364 3.41 -0.85 24.49
C SER A 364 2.66 -0.51 23.18
N HIS A 365 3.10 0.42 22.31
CA HIS A 365 4.15 0.37 21.26
C HIS A 365 3.90 -0.69 20.16
N LEU A 366 3.63 -0.23 18.93
CA LEU A 366 3.76 -0.99 17.68
C LEU A 366 4.25 -0.07 16.55
N SER A 367 5.27 -0.53 15.84
CA SER A 367 5.86 0.04 14.64
C SER A 367 6.31 -1.12 13.73
N ALA A 368 6.09 -0.94 12.43
CA ALA A 368 6.70 -1.60 11.24
C ALA A 368 6.60 -3.13 11.06
N VAL A 369 5.96 -3.56 9.95
CA VAL A 369 6.52 -4.39 8.84
C VAL A 369 5.81 -4.03 7.56
#